data_AF-A0A924Z2V0-F1
#
_entry.id   AF-A0A924Z2V0-F1
#
_cell.length_a   1.000
_cell.length_b   1.000
_cell.length_c   1.000
_cell.angle_alpha   90.00
_cell.angle_beta   90.00
_cell.angle_gamma   90.00
#
_symmetry.space_group_name_H-M   'P 1'
#
loop_
_entity.id
_entity.type
_entity.pdbx_description
1 polymer ?
#
loop_
_entity_poly.entity_id
_entity_poly.type
_entity_poly.pdbx_seq_one_letter_code
_entity_poly.pdbx_strand_id
1 'polypeptide(L)'
;PGPLAPGRLHTRFGRPVAELRNLGTDGVEVDAGIAERFDLAVIAEGGVFADPGPPEALAGRPRSSSLRHDYRQTAWVGTVTLAGATPGRAVERFTRDGPLALLPLPLAADGHARAALVWCVPSDDDPVAALSEVQRITVLNTLLPEAAGTVVGLSPLKHFALGLTTERTLVDGATVRIGNAAQTLHPVAGQGLNLGLRDAATLVHALRQATPTDLAPLLRRLEWARGPDRWAMIAATDFLARSFTWRWPGLPAARGLGLALVQALPPLKSALARQMMFGRR
;
A
#
# COMPACT_ATOMS: atom_id res chain seq x y z
N PRO A 1 -20.24 16.91 22.11
CA PRO A 1 -19.00 16.17 22.45
C PRO A 1 -19.36 14.85 23.17
N GLY A 2 -19.23 13.72 22.47
CA GLY A 2 -19.59 12.41 23.02
C GLY A 2 -18.53 11.85 23.99
N PRO A 3 -18.87 10.85 24.82
CA PRO A 3 -18.09 10.37 25.97
C PRO A 3 -16.76 9.63 25.65
N LEU A 4 -16.22 9.77 24.42
CA LEU A 4 -14.98 9.11 23.98
C LEU A 4 -14.12 10.05 23.10
N ALA A 5 -14.07 11.35 23.41
CA ALA A 5 -13.05 12.20 22.82
C ALA A 5 -11.71 11.91 23.52
N PRO A 6 -10.60 11.64 22.79
CA PRO A 6 -9.32 11.38 23.40
C PRO A 6 -8.91 12.58 24.26
N GLY A 7 -8.67 12.35 25.55
CA GLY A 7 -8.39 13.42 26.51
C GLY A 7 -7.14 14.23 26.15
N ARG A 8 -6.15 13.59 25.50
CA ARG A 8 -4.93 14.20 24.92
C ARG A 8 -4.38 13.32 23.80
N LEU A 9 -3.85 13.94 22.75
CA LEU A 9 -3.06 13.28 21.70
C LEU A 9 -1.60 13.72 21.84
N HIS A 10 -0.71 12.75 22.02
CA HIS A 10 0.74 13.00 22.08
C HIS A 10 1.40 12.40 20.83
N THR A 11 2.24 13.19 20.16
CA THR A 11 3.00 12.75 18.99
C THR A 11 4.50 12.84 19.28
N ARG A 12 5.24 11.79 18.95
CA ARG A 12 6.70 11.72 19.10
C ARG A 12 7.31 11.32 17.75
N PHE A 13 7.92 12.28 17.05
CA PHE A 13 8.57 12.04 15.77
C PHE A 13 10.05 11.70 15.95
N GLY A 14 10.62 10.91 15.05
CA GLY A 14 12.04 10.52 15.08
C GLY A 14 12.43 9.61 16.25
N ARG A 15 11.44 8.97 16.89
CA ARG A 15 11.66 8.03 18.00
C ARG A 15 11.36 6.61 17.51
N PRO A 16 12.39 5.83 17.12
CA PRO A 16 12.16 4.44 16.76
C PRO A 16 11.68 3.68 17.99
N VAL A 17 10.69 2.81 17.79
CA VAL A 17 10.31 1.81 18.79
C VAL A 17 11.32 0.67 18.67
N ALA A 18 11.96 0.29 19.78
CA ALA A 18 12.95 -0.77 19.84
C ALA A 18 12.29 -2.14 20.12
N GLU A 19 11.34 -2.17 21.06
CA GLU A 19 10.67 -3.40 21.49
C GLU A 19 9.17 -3.14 21.74
N LEU A 20 8.31 -4.13 21.44
CA LEU A 20 7.01 -4.24 22.09
C LEU A 20 6.93 -5.58 22.80
N ARG A 21 6.42 -5.55 24.04
CA ARG A 21 6.21 -6.74 24.85
C ARG A 21 4.73 -6.87 25.20
N ASN A 22 4.13 -7.95 24.76
CA ASN A 22 2.75 -8.30 25.12
C ASN A 22 2.71 -8.75 26.58
N LEU A 23 1.91 -8.07 27.41
CA LEU A 23 1.74 -8.39 28.83
C LEU A 23 0.46 -9.19 29.09
N GLY A 24 -0.18 -9.74 28.05
CA GLY A 24 -1.40 -10.53 28.16
C GLY A 24 -2.61 -9.65 28.48
N THR A 25 -3.22 -9.88 29.64
CA THR A 25 -4.37 -9.08 30.11
C THR A 25 -3.98 -7.70 30.61
N ASP A 26 -2.69 -7.49 30.90
CA ASP A 26 -2.18 -6.23 31.49
C ASP A 26 -1.75 -5.21 30.42
N GLY A 27 -2.10 -5.45 29.15
CA GLY A 27 -1.83 -4.56 28.03
C GLY A 27 -0.52 -4.88 27.31
N VAL A 28 0.18 -3.83 26.88
CA VAL A 28 1.42 -3.90 26.09
C VAL A 28 2.41 -2.87 26.58
N GLU A 29 3.68 -3.25 26.64
CA GLU A 29 4.80 -2.36 26.90
C GLU A 29 5.46 -1.95 25.59
N VAL A 30 5.70 -0.65 25.42
CA VAL A 30 6.35 -0.05 24.25
C VAL A 30 7.65 0.58 24.71
N ASP A 31 8.78 0.12 24.18
CA ASP A 31 10.09 0.75 24.41
C ASP A 31 10.46 1.63 23.21
N ALA A 32 10.48 2.95 23.42
CA ALA A 32 11.01 3.93 22.47
C ALA A 32 12.12 4.80 23.10
N GLY A 33 12.99 4.15 23.88
CA GLY A 33 14.03 4.74 24.73
C GLY A 33 13.64 4.80 26.21
N ILE A 34 12.35 4.67 26.51
CA ILE A 34 11.77 4.47 27.84
C ILE A 34 10.62 3.48 27.65
N ALA A 35 10.56 2.45 28.49
CA ALA A 35 9.47 1.48 28.49
C ALA A 35 8.21 2.11 29.14
N GLU A 36 7.14 2.20 28.36
CA GLU A 36 5.85 2.72 28.79
C GLU A 36 4.74 1.71 28.53
N ARG A 37 3.74 1.64 29.41
CA ARG A 37 2.61 0.71 29.31
C ARG A 37 1.38 1.35 28.68
N PHE A 38 0.70 0.58 27.84
CA PHE A 38 -0.50 0.96 27.13
C PHE A 38 -1.52 -0.17 27.11
N ASP A 39 -2.80 0.17 26.98
CA ASP A 39 -3.87 -0.83 26.83
C ASP A 39 -3.84 -1.53 25.46
N LEU A 40 -3.35 -0.82 24.43
CA LEU A 40 -3.33 -1.28 23.04
C LEU A 40 -2.16 -0.69 22.27
N ALA A 41 -1.44 -1.51 21.52
CA ALA A 41 -0.47 -1.09 20.52
C ALA A 41 -1.01 -1.36 19.11
N VAL A 42 -1.01 -0.33 18.26
CA VAL A 42 -1.41 -0.42 16.86
C VAL A 42 -0.18 -0.19 15.98
N ILE A 43 0.24 -1.23 15.26
CA ILE A 43 1.37 -1.16 14.33
C ILE A 43 0.80 -0.93 12.93
N ALA A 44 1.14 0.21 12.30
CA ALA A 44 0.64 0.58 10.97
C ALA A 44 1.70 0.48 9.86
N GLU A 45 2.98 0.45 10.24
CA GLU A 45 4.12 0.36 9.32
C GLU A 45 4.82 -1.01 9.42
N GLY A 46 5.04 -1.67 8.28
CA GLY A 46 5.61 -3.02 8.20
C GLY A 46 7.12 -3.07 7.94
N GLY A 47 7.78 -1.91 7.84
CA GLY A 47 9.14 -1.75 7.33
C GLY A 47 9.20 -1.72 5.79
N VAL A 48 10.34 -1.30 5.25
CA VAL A 48 10.64 -1.38 3.80
C VAL A 48 11.14 -2.78 3.50
N PHE A 49 10.73 -3.38 2.38
CA PHE A 49 11.15 -4.75 1.99
C PHE A 49 12.68 -4.95 1.97
N ALA A 50 13.45 -3.88 1.72
CA ALA A 50 14.91 -3.89 1.66
C ALA A 50 15.60 -3.84 3.03
N ASP A 51 14.90 -3.54 4.12
CA ASP A 51 15.48 -3.45 5.46
C ASP A 51 14.73 -4.38 6.42
N PRO A 52 15.08 -5.68 6.43
CA PRO A 52 14.65 -6.56 7.47
C PRO A 52 15.47 -6.16 8.70
N GLY A 53 14.96 -5.23 9.50
CA GLY A 53 15.45 -5.04 10.86
C GLY A 53 15.62 -6.39 11.58
N PRO A 54 16.37 -6.41 12.69
CA PRO A 54 16.82 -7.65 13.33
C PRO A 54 15.69 -8.68 13.51
N PRO A 55 16.01 -10.00 13.47
CA PRO A 55 15.03 -11.09 13.51
C PRO A 55 14.07 -11.08 14.71
N GLU A 56 14.37 -10.28 15.73
CA GLU A 56 13.49 -9.88 16.83
C GLU A 56 12.66 -8.64 16.44
N ALA A 57 11.72 -8.81 15.51
CA ALA A 57 10.82 -7.73 15.15
C ALA A 57 9.80 -7.46 16.27
N LEU A 58 9.95 -6.35 17.01
CA LEU A 58 8.96 -5.61 17.82
C LEU A 58 7.90 -6.38 18.63
N ALA A 59 7.95 -7.71 18.78
CA ALA A 59 6.88 -8.52 19.35
C ALA A 59 7.38 -9.86 19.93
N GLY A 60 8.68 -9.99 20.19
CA GLY A 60 9.26 -11.14 20.92
C GLY A 60 9.06 -12.53 20.30
N ARG A 61 8.64 -12.63 19.04
CA ARG A 61 8.49 -13.90 18.31
C ARG A 61 9.25 -13.85 16.98
N PRO A 62 9.91 -14.95 16.56
CA PRO A 62 10.43 -15.05 15.20
C PRO A 62 9.27 -14.83 14.22
N ARG A 63 9.51 -14.12 13.11
CA ARG A 63 8.59 -13.89 11.97
C ARG A 63 8.20 -15.18 11.23
N SER A 64 8.01 -16.29 11.94
CA SER A 64 7.95 -17.67 11.46
C SER A 64 6.70 -18.00 10.62
N SER A 65 5.89 -17.00 10.28
CA SER A 65 4.68 -17.20 9.51
C SER A 65 4.46 -16.10 8.45
N SER A 66 5.41 -15.18 8.23
CA SER A 66 5.27 -14.21 7.14
C SER A 66 5.45 -14.89 5.78
N LEU A 67 4.45 -14.87 4.91
CA LEU A 67 4.64 -15.25 3.51
C LEU A 67 5.29 -14.05 2.81
N ARG A 68 6.53 -14.26 2.36
CA ARG A 68 7.31 -13.25 1.65
C ARG A 68 7.37 -13.64 0.17
N HIS A 69 6.94 -12.74 -0.71
CA HIS A 69 7.11 -12.88 -2.14
C HIS A 69 7.87 -11.68 -2.68
N ASP A 70 9.06 -11.91 -3.22
CA ASP A 70 9.80 -10.87 -3.92
C ASP A 70 9.22 -10.72 -5.33
N TYR A 71 8.68 -9.53 -5.65
CA TYR A 71 8.19 -9.27 -7.00
C TYR A 71 9.32 -9.06 -8.00
N ARG A 72 10.58 -8.98 -7.54
CA ARG A 72 11.78 -8.65 -8.32
C ARG A 72 11.58 -7.38 -9.14
N GLN A 73 10.88 -6.42 -8.55
CA GLN A 73 10.59 -5.12 -9.14
C GLN A 73 11.00 -3.99 -8.19
N THR A 74 11.38 -2.86 -8.78
CA THR A 74 11.70 -1.61 -8.10
C THR A 74 10.71 -0.55 -8.55
N ALA A 75 10.11 0.18 -7.61
CA ALA A 75 9.26 1.33 -7.88
C ALA A 75 10.06 2.62 -7.74
N TRP A 76 10.18 3.34 -8.85
CA TRP A 76 10.63 4.72 -8.87
C TRP A 76 9.44 5.64 -8.58
N VAL A 77 9.58 6.49 -7.58
CA VAL A 77 8.53 7.38 -7.08
C VAL A 77 9.03 8.82 -7.07
N GLY A 78 8.19 9.73 -7.54
CA GLY A 78 8.47 11.15 -7.53
C GLY A 78 7.27 11.97 -7.98
N THR A 79 7.51 13.19 -8.43
CA THR A 79 6.49 14.08 -8.97
C THR A 79 6.88 14.49 -10.39
N VAL A 80 5.90 14.52 -11.29
CA VAL A 80 6.04 15.04 -12.65
C VAL A 80 5.24 16.33 -12.81
N THR A 81 5.76 17.22 -13.64
CA THR A 81 5.04 18.37 -14.19
C THR A 81 4.57 18.02 -15.59
N LEU A 82 3.30 18.27 -15.88
CA LEU A 82 2.64 17.87 -17.11
C LEU A 82 2.15 19.10 -17.90
N ALA A 83 2.37 19.09 -19.21
CA ALA A 83 1.76 20.02 -20.16
C ALA A 83 0.60 19.34 -20.89
N GLY A 84 -0.55 20.03 -21.00
CA GLY A 84 -1.73 19.51 -21.72
C GLY A 84 -2.46 18.36 -21.02
N ALA A 85 -2.18 18.09 -19.74
CA ALA A 85 -2.87 17.05 -18.99
C ALA A 85 -4.33 17.45 -18.69
N THR A 86 -5.24 16.46 -18.74
CA THR A 86 -6.62 16.66 -18.30
C THR A 86 -6.67 16.77 -16.76
N PRO A 87 -7.23 17.85 -16.19
CA PRO A 87 -7.34 18.00 -14.74
C PRO A 87 -8.08 16.84 -14.07
N GLY A 88 -7.56 16.38 -12.93
CA GLY A 88 -8.18 15.32 -12.13
C GLY A 88 -8.11 13.91 -12.73
N ARG A 89 -7.41 13.71 -13.84
CA ARG A 89 -7.28 12.39 -14.47
C ARG A 89 -6.09 11.61 -13.93
N ALA A 90 -6.35 10.44 -13.36
CA ALA A 90 -5.33 9.43 -13.10
C ALA A 90 -5.09 8.57 -14.35
N VAL A 91 -3.84 8.20 -14.59
CA VAL A 91 -3.44 7.35 -15.71
C VAL A 91 -2.61 6.20 -15.18
N GLU A 92 -2.96 4.98 -15.57
CA GLU A 92 -2.18 3.79 -15.28
C GLU A 92 -1.98 3.01 -16.57
N ARG A 93 -0.72 2.74 -16.90
CA ARG A 93 -0.32 1.94 -18.06
C ARG A 93 0.47 0.74 -17.60
N PHE A 94 0.03 -0.44 -17.99
CA PHE A 94 0.78 -1.68 -17.81
C PHE A 94 1.79 -1.82 -18.93
N THR A 95 3.08 -1.73 -18.60
CA THR A 95 4.18 -1.96 -19.54
C THR A 95 4.68 -3.41 -19.42
N ARG A 96 5.69 -3.78 -20.22
CA ARG A 96 6.34 -5.10 -20.10
C ARG A 96 7.14 -5.26 -18.81
N ASP A 97 7.59 -4.14 -18.24
CA ASP A 97 8.53 -4.07 -17.12
C ASP A 97 7.82 -3.85 -15.77
N GLY A 98 6.57 -3.39 -15.84
CA GLY A 98 5.73 -3.13 -14.68
C GLY A 98 4.70 -2.03 -14.95
N PRO A 99 3.83 -1.73 -13.97
CA PRO A 99 2.91 -0.61 -14.07
C PRO A 99 3.65 0.73 -14.01
N LEU A 100 3.16 1.67 -14.80
CA LEU A 100 3.52 3.08 -14.79
C LEU A 100 2.24 3.88 -14.52
N ALA A 101 2.20 4.58 -13.38
CA ALA A 101 1.03 5.31 -12.93
C ALA A 101 1.35 6.79 -12.67
N LEU A 102 0.39 7.65 -13.04
CA LEU A 102 0.33 9.07 -12.73
C LEU A 102 -0.94 9.35 -11.95
N LEU A 103 -0.80 9.86 -10.73
CA LEU A 103 -1.91 10.26 -9.87
C LEU A 103 -1.96 11.79 -9.80
N PRO A 104 -3.07 12.44 -10.20
CA PRO A 104 -3.16 13.88 -10.29
C PRO A 104 -2.98 14.52 -8.91
N LEU A 105 -2.17 15.56 -8.85
CA LEU A 105 -1.96 16.39 -7.67
C LEU A 105 -2.64 17.75 -7.84
N PRO A 106 -2.87 18.50 -6.75
CA PRO A 106 -3.25 19.90 -6.86
C PRO A 106 -2.27 20.67 -7.75
N LEU A 107 -2.80 21.60 -8.56
CA LEU A 107 -2.00 22.46 -9.41
C LEU A 107 -0.87 23.12 -8.61
N ALA A 108 0.27 23.29 -9.25
CA ALA A 108 1.33 24.10 -8.67
C ALA A 108 0.90 25.56 -8.58
N ALA A 109 1.61 26.34 -7.75
CA ALA A 109 1.32 27.77 -7.56
C ALA A 109 1.48 28.58 -8.87
N ASP A 110 2.31 28.09 -9.78
CA ASP A 110 2.51 28.61 -11.14
C ASP A 110 1.40 28.18 -12.13
N GLY A 111 0.40 27.42 -11.67
CA GLY A 111 -0.72 26.94 -12.48
C GLY A 111 -0.43 25.64 -13.24
N HIS A 112 0.77 25.08 -13.16
CA HIS A 112 1.13 23.88 -13.90
C HIS A 112 0.46 22.62 -13.31
N ALA A 113 0.06 21.70 -14.19
CA ALA A 113 -0.46 20.40 -13.78
C ALA A 113 0.68 19.53 -13.22
N ARG A 114 0.38 18.82 -12.12
CA ARG A 114 1.32 17.90 -11.48
C ARG A 114 0.69 16.55 -11.24
N ALA A 115 1.52 15.52 -11.22
CA ALA A 115 1.10 14.19 -10.81
C ALA A 115 2.19 13.49 -10.00
N ALA A 116 1.77 12.68 -9.02
CA ALA A 116 2.66 11.71 -8.39
C ALA A 116 2.93 10.58 -9.39
N LEU A 117 4.20 10.26 -9.57
CA LEU A 117 4.69 9.21 -10.45
C LEU A 117 4.97 7.95 -9.63
N VAL A 118 4.51 6.80 -10.12
CA VAL A 118 4.96 5.48 -9.70
C VAL A 118 5.36 4.71 -10.95
N TRP A 119 6.64 4.41 -11.10
CA TRP A 119 7.19 3.72 -12.26
C TRP A 119 7.90 2.44 -11.83
N CYS A 120 7.27 1.30 -12.08
CA CYS A 120 7.81 -0.01 -11.72
C CYS A 120 8.65 -0.60 -12.86
N VAL A 121 9.82 -1.12 -12.51
CA VAL A 121 10.78 -1.77 -13.42
C VAL A 121 11.38 -3.02 -12.75
N PRO A 122 11.96 -3.97 -13.50
CA PRO A 122 12.69 -5.11 -12.93
C PRO A 122 13.84 -4.66 -12.03
N SER A 123 14.03 -5.34 -10.90
CA SER A 123 15.13 -5.03 -9.97
C SER A 123 16.49 -5.51 -10.45
N ASP A 124 16.55 -6.64 -11.18
CA ASP A 124 17.83 -7.23 -11.61
C ASP A 124 18.46 -6.50 -12.81
N ASP A 125 17.63 -5.80 -13.58
CA ASP A 125 18.02 -5.09 -14.80
C ASP A 125 17.19 -3.80 -14.86
N ASP A 126 17.47 -2.88 -13.93
CA ASP A 126 16.77 -1.59 -13.84
C ASP A 126 17.24 -0.68 -14.98
N PRO A 127 16.43 -0.46 -16.04
CA PRO A 127 16.85 0.30 -17.20
C PRO A 127 16.83 1.82 -16.94
N VAL A 128 16.37 2.25 -15.76
CA VAL A 128 16.11 3.65 -15.39
C VAL A 128 17.16 4.19 -14.43
N ALA A 129 17.80 3.30 -13.66
CA ALA A 129 18.78 3.64 -12.64
C ALA A 129 19.89 4.55 -13.16
N ALA A 130 20.47 4.22 -14.31
CA ALA A 130 21.58 4.96 -14.91
C ALA A 130 21.16 6.17 -15.77
N LEU A 131 19.86 6.37 -16.00
CA LEU A 131 19.37 7.44 -16.87
C LEU A 131 19.42 8.80 -16.17
N SER A 132 19.83 9.82 -16.92
CA SER A 132 19.67 11.23 -16.54
C SER A 132 18.19 11.62 -16.52
N GLU A 133 17.87 12.75 -15.87
CA GLU A 133 16.52 13.29 -15.81
C GLU A 133 15.89 13.47 -17.20
N VAL A 134 16.63 14.08 -18.14
CA VAL A 134 16.17 14.30 -19.52
C VAL A 134 15.86 12.97 -20.22
N GLN A 135 16.74 11.98 -20.07
CA GLN A 135 16.50 10.65 -20.64
C GLN A 135 15.27 9.97 -20.02
N ARG A 136 15.07 10.10 -18.70
CA ARG A 136 13.86 9.59 -18.03
C ARG A 136 12.60 10.25 -18.55
N ILE A 137 12.61 11.57 -18.74
CA ILE A 137 11.49 12.31 -19.34
C ILE A 137 11.20 11.80 -20.75
N THR A 138 12.22 11.61 -21.59
CA THR A 138 12.05 11.04 -22.94
C THR A 138 11.42 9.66 -22.91
N VAL A 139 11.89 8.77 -22.03
CA VAL A 139 11.32 7.43 -21.87
C VAL A 139 9.89 7.49 -21.37
N LEU A 140 9.60 8.32 -20.35
CA LEU A 140 8.25 8.50 -19.82
C LEU A 140 7.28 8.98 -20.90
N ASN A 141 7.67 9.96 -21.73
CA ASN A 141 6.84 10.45 -22.84
C ASN A 141 6.65 9.43 -23.97
N THR A 142 7.57 8.45 -24.11
CA THR A 142 7.41 7.32 -25.03
C THR A 142 6.46 6.26 -24.45
N LEU A 143 6.46 6.11 -23.13
CA LEU A 143 5.64 5.12 -22.45
C LEU A 143 4.22 5.63 -22.17
N LEU A 144 4.03 6.90 -21.82
CA LEU A 144 2.71 7.40 -21.44
C LEU A 144 1.81 7.58 -22.67
N PRO A 145 0.50 7.30 -22.55
CA PRO A 145 -0.43 7.64 -23.60
C PRO A 145 -0.57 9.15 -23.72
N GLU A 146 -0.87 9.67 -24.91
CA GLU A 146 -1.07 11.10 -25.17
C GLU A 146 -2.06 11.76 -24.19
N ALA A 147 -3.10 11.02 -23.81
CA ALA A 147 -4.11 11.46 -22.84
C ALA A 147 -3.58 11.77 -21.42
N ALA A 148 -2.34 11.39 -21.10
CA ALA A 148 -1.66 11.74 -19.86
C ALA A 148 -1.07 13.17 -19.88
N GLY A 149 -0.96 13.79 -21.06
CA GLY A 149 -0.18 14.99 -21.27
C GLY A 149 1.32 14.68 -21.46
N THR A 150 2.10 15.72 -21.72
CA THR A 150 3.55 15.63 -21.90
C THR A 150 4.26 15.92 -20.58
N VAL A 151 5.15 15.02 -20.15
CA VAL A 151 6.05 15.26 -19.03
C VAL A 151 7.08 16.31 -19.46
N VAL A 152 7.07 17.45 -18.76
CA VAL A 152 7.98 18.59 -19.02
C VAL A 152 8.91 18.87 -17.84
N GLY A 153 8.70 18.20 -16.71
CA GLY A 153 9.57 18.31 -15.54
C GLY A 153 9.43 17.08 -14.65
N LEU A 154 10.50 16.77 -13.92
CA LEU A 154 10.61 15.60 -13.07
C LEU A 154 11.33 15.99 -11.78
N SER A 155 10.78 15.63 -10.62
CA SER A 155 11.51 15.77 -9.36
C SER A 155 12.61 14.72 -9.25
N PRO A 156 13.58 14.88 -8.33
CA PRO A 156 14.42 13.76 -7.91
C PRO A 156 13.56 12.54 -7.57
N LEU A 157 13.89 11.39 -8.16
CA LEU A 157 13.15 10.15 -7.95
C LEU A 157 13.78 9.35 -6.82
N LYS A 158 12.93 8.78 -5.96
CA LYS A 158 13.31 7.77 -4.96
C LYS A 158 12.95 6.40 -5.50
N HIS A 159 13.72 5.37 -5.17
CA HIS A 159 13.43 4.01 -5.57
C HIS A 159 13.20 3.09 -4.37
N PHE A 160 12.23 2.18 -4.48
CA PHE A 160 11.87 1.24 -3.42
C PHE A 160 11.71 -0.17 -4.01
N ALA A 161 12.39 -1.15 -3.42
CA ALA A 161 12.19 -2.54 -3.78
C ALA A 161 10.76 -2.98 -3.42
N LEU A 162 10.07 -3.60 -4.38
CA LEU A 162 8.71 -4.09 -4.23
C LEU A 162 8.72 -5.55 -3.81
N GLY A 163 8.04 -5.84 -2.70
CA GLY A 163 7.77 -7.21 -2.30
C GLY A 163 6.49 -7.32 -1.51
N LEU A 164 5.85 -8.47 -1.61
CA LEU A 164 4.75 -8.87 -0.75
C LEU A 164 5.32 -9.36 0.56
N THR A 165 4.94 -8.71 1.66
CA THR A 165 5.06 -9.31 2.99
C THR A 165 3.67 -9.37 3.57
N THR A 166 3.16 -10.58 3.78
CA THR A 166 1.90 -10.76 4.52
C THR A 166 2.20 -11.45 5.83
N GLU A 167 1.84 -10.79 6.93
CA GLU A 167 1.86 -11.41 8.25
C GLU A 167 0.62 -12.32 8.37
N ARG A 168 0.84 -13.57 8.80
CA ARG A 168 -0.23 -14.54 9.05
C ARG A 168 -0.99 -14.25 10.35
N THR A 169 -0.36 -13.55 11.29
CA THR A 169 -0.97 -13.18 12.58
C THR A 169 -1.04 -11.66 12.67
N LEU A 170 -2.25 -11.13 12.70
CA LEU A 170 -2.51 -9.69 12.76
C LEU A 170 -2.73 -9.21 14.20
N VAL A 171 -3.08 -10.12 15.10
CA VAL A 171 -3.37 -9.82 16.50
C VAL A 171 -2.54 -10.72 17.41
N ASP A 172 -1.88 -10.11 18.40
CA ASP A 172 -1.19 -10.80 19.48
C ASP A 172 -1.50 -10.10 20.81
N GLY A 173 -2.41 -10.68 21.60
CA GLY A 173 -2.94 -10.08 22.83
C GLY A 173 -3.42 -8.64 22.63
N ALA A 174 -2.73 -7.69 23.28
CA ALA A 174 -3.00 -6.25 23.21
C ALA A 174 -2.29 -5.53 22.04
N THR A 175 -1.78 -6.26 21.05
CA THR A 175 -1.14 -5.70 19.85
C THR A 175 -1.94 -6.04 18.59
N VAL A 176 -2.14 -5.06 17.71
CA VAL A 176 -2.79 -5.25 16.40
C VAL A 176 -1.98 -4.60 15.28
N ARG A 177 -1.88 -5.30 14.15
CA ARG A 177 -1.25 -4.83 12.91
C ARG A 177 -2.32 -4.38 11.90
N ILE A 178 -2.15 -3.20 11.32
CA ILE A 178 -3.05 -2.65 10.29
C ILE A 178 -2.25 -2.11 9.10
N GLY A 179 -2.91 -1.89 7.95
CA GLY A 179 -2.29 -1.26 6.79
C GLY A 179 -1.07 -2.02 6.30
N ASN A 180 0.04 -1.31 6.07
CA ASN A 180 1.27 -1.91 5.54
C ASN A 180 1.91 -2.92 6.50
N ALA A 181 1.71 -2.75 7.82
CA ALA A 181 2.16 -3.72 8.83
C ALA A 181 1.38 -5.04 8.79
N ALA A 182 0.11 -4.98 8.37
CA ALA A 182 -0.69 -6.18 8.14
C ALA A 182 -0.28 -6.83 6.81
N GLN A 183 -0.26 -6.04 5.74
CA GLN A 183 0.02 -6.47 4.36
C GLN A 183 0.78 -5.40 3.59
N THR A 184 1.96 -5.75 3.07
CA THR A 184 2.62 -4.96 2.04
C THR A 184 2.19 -5.53 0.68
N LEU A 185 1.31 -4.86 -0.05
CA LEU A 185 0.83 -5.28 -1.38
C LEU A 185 1.68 -4.69 -2.51
N HIS A 186 1.60 -5.28 -3.71
CA HIS A 186 2.10 -4.65 -4.93
C HIS A 186 1.46 -3.25 -5.08
N PRO A 187 2.23 -2.19 -5.40
CA PRO A 187 1.76 -0.79 -5.44
C PRO A 187 0.81 -0.46 -6.61
N VAL A 188 0.03 -1.43 -7.09
CA VAL A 188 -1.03 -1.17 -8.07
C VAL A 188 -2.06 -0.21 -7.45
N ALA A 189 -2.35 0.89 -8.16
CA ALA A 189 -3.42 1.84 -7.85
C ALA A 189 -3.48 2.45 -6.43
N GLY A 190 -2.36 2.57 -5.69
CA GLY A 190 -2.36 3.22 -4.37
C GLY A 190 -3.19 2.49 -3.30
N GLN A 191 -3.40 1.19 -3.47
CA GLN A 191 -4.28 0.38 -2.62
C GLN A 191 -3.84 0.30 -1.15
N GLY A 192 -2.54 0.38 -0.86
CA GLY A 192 -2.01 0.26 0.51
C GLY A 192 -2.56 1.30 1.49
N LEU A 193 -2.65 2.57 1.06
CA LEU A 193 -3.19 3.65 1.91
C LEU A 193 -4.69 3.46 2.16
N ASN A 194 -5.48 3.20 1.11
CA ASN A 194 -6.93 3.00 1.22
C ASN A 194 -7.25 1.82 2.14
N LEU A 195 -6.47 0.75 2.03
CA LEU A 195 -6.60 -0.43 2.87
C LEU A 195 -6.23 -0.13 4.34
N GLY A 196 -5.15 0.60 4.58
CA GLY A 196 -4.78 1.05 5.93
C GLY A 196 -5.81 1.98 6.56
N LEU A 197 -6.38 2.92 5.80
CA LEU A 197 -7.45 3.81 6.28
C LEU A 197 -8.73 3.03 6.60
N ARG A 198 -9.08 2.04 5.77
CA ARG A 198 -10.20 1.13 6.05
C ARG A 198 -9.94 0.31 7.31
N ASP A 199 -8.73 -0.22 7.47
CA ASP A 199 -8.36 -1.00 8.65
C ASP A 199 -8.49 -0.17 9.92
N ALA A 200 -8.01 1.07 9.89
CA ALA A 200 -8.11 2.04 10.98
C ALA A 200 -9.57 2.40 11.30
N ALA A 201 -10.39 2.70 10.29
CA ALA A 201 -11.79 3.06 10.48
C ALA A 201 -12.58 1.91 11.14
N THR A 202 -12.38 0.68 10.68
CA THR A 202 -13.02 -0.50 11.28
C THR A 202 -12.50 -0.76 12.69
N LEU A 203 -11.20 -0.59 12.96
CA LEU A 203 -10.65 -0.74 14.30
C LEU A 203 -11.24 0.30 15.26
N VAL A 204 -11.28 1.57 14.88
CA VAL A 204 -11.89 2.64 15.68
C VAL A 204 -13.37 2.35 15.96
N HIS A 205 -14.13 1.88 14.97
CA HIS A 205 -15.54 1.54 15.17
C HIS A 205 -15.74 0.44 16.20
N ALA A 206 -14.89 -0.59 16.18
CA ALA A 206 -14.95 -1.69 17.13
C ALA A 206 -14.51 -1.24 18.54
N LEU A 207 -13.42 -0.47 18.65
CA LEU A 207 -12.92 0.04 19.93
C LEU A 207 -13.94 0.95 20.64
N ARG A 208 -14.75 1.71 19.90
CA ARG A 208 -15.82 2.55 20.48
C ARG A 208 -16.93 1.76 21.18
N GLN A 209 -17.04 0.47 20.89
CA GLN A 209 -18.04 -0.43 21.48
C GLN A 209 -17.43 -1.37 22.52
N ALA A 210 -16.11 -1.31 22.73
CA ALA A 210 -15.38 -2.20 23.60
C ALA A 210 -15.29 -1.65 25.03
N THR A 211 -15.29 -2.53 26.01
CA THR A 211 -14.73 -2.22 27.34
C THR A 211 -13.26 -2.63 27.38
N PRO A 212 -12.42 -2.06 28.27
CA PRO A 212 -11.00 -2.44 28.38
C PRO A 212 -10.79 -3.96 28.56
N THR A 213 -11.69 -4.63 29.30
CA THR A 213 -11.64 -6.07 29.55
C THR A 213 -11.97 -6.92 28.30
N ASP A 214 -12.67 -6.35 27.32
CA ASP A 214 -13.11 -7.04 26.09
C ASP A 214 -12.13 -6.90 24.93
N LEU A 215 -10.99 -6.21 25.13
CA LEU A 215 -10.10 -5.81 24.05
C LEU A 215 -9.50 -7.01 23.29
N ALA A 216 -8.90 -7.97 23.98
CA ALA A 216 -8.29 -9.14 23.33
C ALA A 216 -9.32 -10.03 22.59
N PRO A 217 -10.49 -10.37 23.16
CA PRO A 217 -11.57 -11.04 22.43
C PRO A 217 -12.07 -10.27 21.20
N LEU A 218 -12.18 -8.94 21.31
CA LEU A 218 -12.61 -8.07 20.21
C LEU A 218 -11.61 -8.06 19.05
N LEU A 219 -10.31 -7.92 19.35
CA LEU A 219 -9.26 -7.96 18.34
C LEU A 219 -9.22 -9.32 17.62
N ARG A 220 -9.35 -10.43 18.35
CA ARG A 220 -9.46 -11.77 17.73
C ARG A 220 -10.68 -11.90 16.82
N ARG A 221 -11.85 -11.37 17.21
CA ARG A 221 -13.04 -11.36 16.35
C ARG A 221 -12.80 -10.54 15.08
N LEU A 222 -12.12 -9.39 15.17
CA LEU A 222 -11.75 -8.57 14.01
C LEU A 222 -10.81 -9.31 13.05
N GLU A 223 -9.82 -10.04 13.58
CA GLU A 223 -8.91 -10.86 12.76
C GLU A 223 -9.68 -11.96 12.01
N TRP A 224 -10.57 -12.68 12.70
CA TRP A 224 -11.39 -13.74 12.11
C TRP A 224 -12.35 -13.23 11.04
N ALA A 225 -13.03 -12.11 11.29
CA ALA A 225 -13.94 -11.51 10.31
C ALA A 225 -13.22 -11.06 9.02
N ARG A 226 -11.93 -10.73 9.10
CA ARG A 226 -11.13 -10.26 7.95
C ARG A 226 -10.38 -11.36 7.21
N GLY A 227 -10.23 -12.55 7.79
CA GLY A 227 -9.48 -13.66 7.18
C GLY A 227 -9.94 -13.99 5.75
N PRO A 228 -11.22 -14.34 5.52
CA PRO A 228 -11.71 -14.78 4.21
C PRO A 228 -11.61 -13.70 3.11
N ASP A 229 -12.00 -12.46 3.42
CA ASP A 229 -11.98 -11.35 2.47
C ASP A 229 -10.56 -10.93 2.06
N ARG A 230 -9.62 -11.04 3.00
CA ARG A 230 -8.21 -10.68 2.79
C ARG A 230 -7.52 -11.68 1.89
N TRP A 231 -7.72 -12.99 2.12
CA TRP A 231 -7.16 -14.03 1.24
C TRP A 231 -7.71 -13.93 -0.19
N ALA A 232 -9.00 -13.63 -0.34
CA ALA A 232 -9.61 -13.43 -1.65
C ALA A 232 -9.05 -12.20 -2.38
N MET A 233 -8.85 -11.08 -1.66
CA MET A 233 -8.28 -9.86 -2.24
C MET A 233 -6.80 -10.04 -2.60
N ILE A 234 -5.99 -10.63 -1.71
CA ILE A 234 -4.57 -10.95 -1.96
C ILE A 234 -4.46 -11.90 -3.16
N ALA A 235 -5.28 -12.95 -3.22
CA ALA A 235 -5.26 -13.88 -4.35
C ALA A 235 -5.68 -13.18 -5.66
N ALA A 236 -6.65 -12.27 -5.62
CA ALA A 236 -7.09 -11.54 -6.80
C ALA A 236 -6.05 -10.53 -7.30
N THR A 237 -5.42 -9.76 -6.41
CA THR A 237 -4.37 -8.80 -6.80
C THR A 237 -3.08 -9.50 -7.20
N ASP A 238 -2.71 -10.59 -6.53
CA ASP A 238 -1.58 -11.44 -6.92
C ASP A 238 -1.83 -12.12 -8.28
N PHE A 239 -3.02 -12.68 -8.50
CA PHE A 239 -3.41 -13.24 -9.80
C PHE A 239 -3.39 -12.17 -10.90
N LEU A 240 -3.90 -10.97 -10.61
CA LEU A 240 -3.91 -9.86 -11.56
C LEU A 240 -2.48 -9.45 -11.92
N ALA A 241 -1.64 -9.14 -10.92
CA ALA A 241 -0.24 -8.75 -11.10
C ALA A 241 0.55 -9.86 -11.83
N ARG A 242 0.42 -11.12 -11.42
CA ARG A 242 1.09 -12.26 -12.06
C ARG A 242 0.61 -12.51 -13.47
N SER A 243 -0.67 -12.29 -13.75
CA SER A 243 -1.17 -12.37 -15.11
C SER A 243 -0.35 -11.42 -15.99
N PHE A 244 -0.18 -10.15 -15.60
CA PHE A 244 0.58 -9.18 -16.40
C PHE A 244 2.06 -9.55 -16.61
N THR A 245 2.65 -10.38 -15.75
CA THR A 245 4.02 -10.90 -15.91
C THR A 245 4.14 -12.16 -16.78
N TRP A 246 3.03 -12.85 -17.09
CA TRP A 246 3.08 -14.06 -17.92
C TRP A 246 3.44 -13.75 -19.37
N ARG A 247 4.62 -14.25 -19.78
CA ARG A 247 5.22 -14.10 -21.11
C ARG A 247 4.70 -15.12 -22.14
N TRP A 248 3.43 -15.48 -22.09
CA TRP A 248 2.84 -16.39 -23.10
C TRP A 248 2.45 -15.60 -24.36
N PRO A 249 2.72 -16.09 -25.58
CA PRO A 249 2.22 -15.45 -26.79
C PRO A 249 0.67 -15.41 -26.78
N GLY A 250 0.07 -14.27 -27.14
CA GLY A 250 -1.40 -14.09 -27.20
C GLY A 250 -2.06 -13.46 -25.96
N LEU A 251 -1.68 -13.89 -24.75
CA LEU A 251 -1.18 -12.96 -23.73
C LEU A 251 -1.80 -11.54 -23.62
N PRO A 252 -1.05 -10.51 -24.08
CA PRO A 252 -1.46 -9.11 -24.10
C PRO A 252 -2.73 -8.80 -24.90
N ALA A 253 -3.00 -9.52 -25.99
CA ALA A 253 -4.18 -9.29 -26.82
C ALA A 253 -5.46 -9.71 -26.10
N ALA A 254 -5.43 -10.84 -25.39
CA ALA A 254 -6.51 -11.29 -24.53
C ALA A 254 -6.79 -10.29 -23.38
N ARG A 255 -5.75 -9.70 -22.79
CA ARG A 255 -5.91 -8.65 -21.76
C ARG A 255 -6.49 -7.36 -22.32
N GLY A 256 -6.02 -6.94 -23.49
CA GLY A 256 -6.56 -5.77 -24.20
C GLY A 256 -8.05 -5.95 -24.51
N LEU A 257 -8.44 -7.14 -24.98
CA LEU A 257 -9.84 -7.50 -25.21
C LEU A 257 -10.65 -7.54 -23.90
N GLY A 258 -10.11 -8.11 -22.83
CA GLY A 258 -10.76 -8.13 -21.52
C GLY A 258 -10.99 -6.73 -20.95
N LEU A 259 -9.99 -5.85 -21.02
CA LEU A 259 -10.12 -4.46 -20.59
C LEU A 259 -11.11 -3.68 -21.48
N ALA A 260 -11.10 -3.91 -22.79
CA ALA A 260 -12.05 -3.31 -23.72
C ALA A 260 -13.49 -3.75 -23.42
N LEU A 261 -13.70 -5.03 -23.10
CA LEU A 261 -15.01 -5.58 -22.74
C LEU A 261 -15.52 -4.97 -21.42
N VAL A 262 -14.64 -4.81 -20.43
CA VAL A 262 -14.97 -4.14 -19.16
C VAL A 262 -15.28 -2.66 -19.38
N GLN A 263 -14.56 -1.97 -20.27
CA GLN A 263 -14.87 -0.59 -20.64
C GLN A 263 -16.21 -0.46 -21.37
N ALA A 264 -16.58 -1.44 -22.20
CA ALA A 264 -17.84 -1.48 -22.92
C ALA A 264 -19.06 -1.80 -22.03
N LEU A 265 -18.86 -2.18 -20.76
CA LEU A 265 -19.91 -2.54 -19.81
C LEU A 265 -19.90 -1.60 -18.58
N PRO A 266 -20.61 -0.45 -18.65
CA PRO A 266 -20.69 0.51 -17.55
C PRO A 266 -21.07 -0.04 -16.16
N PRO A 267 -22.03 -1.01 -16.02
CA PRO A 267 -22.35 -1.57 -14.71
C PRO A 267 -21.22 -2.43 -14.13
N LEU A 268 -20.47 -3.14 -14.98
CA LEU A 268 -19.32 -3.94 -14.57
C LEU A 268 -18.16 -3.05 -14.11
N LYS A 269 -17.86 -1.99 -14.87
CA LYS A 269 -16.88 -0.96 -14.48
C LYS A 269 -17.22 -0.35 -13.12
N SER A 270 -18.49 0.00 -12.91
CA SER A 270 -18.96 0.59 -11.65
C SER A 270 -18.90 -0.38 -10.48
N ALA A 271 -19.20 -1.66 -10.70
CA ALA A 271 -19.07 -2.71 -9.69
C ALA A 271 -17.60 -2.94 -9.30
N LEU A 272 -16.69 -3.02 -10.27
CA LEU A 272 -15.25 -3.15 -10.03
C LEU A 272 -14.67 -1.95 -9.30
N ALA A 273 -15.03 -0.72 -9.71
CA ALA A 273 -14.59 0.50 -9.03
C ALA A 273 -15.09 0.54 -7.57
N ARG A 274 -16.35 0.19 -7.33
CA ARG A 274 -16.89 0.08 -5.96
C ARG A 274 -16.19 -1.00 -5.15
N GLN A 275 -15.89 -2.15 -5.74
CA GLN A 275 -15.17 -3.23 -5.05
C GLN A 275 -13.73 -2.84 -4.74
N MET A 276 -13.06 -2.09 -5.62
CA MET A 276 -11.70 -1.57 -5.37
C MET A 276 -11.69 -0.45 -4.31
N MET A 277 -12.73 0.39 -4.28
CA MET A 277 -12.84 1.47 -3.29
C MET A 277 -13.34 1.00 -1.91
N PHE A 278 -14.26 0.04 -1.86
CA PHE A 278 -15.00 -0.31 -0.65
C PHE A 278 -14.89 -1.79 -0.23
N GLY A 279 -14.35 -2.68 -1.06
CA GLY A 279 -14.39 -4.14 -0.87
C GLY A 279 -15.77 -4.75 -1.11
N ARG A 280 -15.89 -6.08 -0.98
CA ARG A 280 -17.21 -6.74 -0.87
C ARG A 280 -17.79 -6.38 0.50
N ARG A 281 -19.08 -6.03 0.52
CA ARG A 281 -19.89 -5.89 1.73
C ARG A 281 -20.44 -7.23 2.13
#